data_AF-A0A962XMW6-F1
#
_entry.id   AF-A0A962XMW6-F1
#
_cell.length_a   1.000
_cell.length_b   1.000
_cell.length_c   1.000
_cell.angle_alpha   90.00
_cell.angle_beta   90.00
_cell.angle_gamma   90.00
#
_symmetry.space_group_name_H-M   'P 1'
#
loop_
_entity.id
_entity.type
_entity.pdbx_description
1 polymer ?
#
loop_
_entity_poly.entity_id
_entity_poly.type
_entity_poly.pdbx_seq_one_letter_code
_entity_poly.pdbx_strand_id
1 'polypeptide(L)'
;MLNNKPQSGNVLFLILIAVALFAALSYAATSSMRGGGSDVTSENNLIKSSTMSQYAASIRTAITRLTVNNRCEITELSFEAPPFDGSDSNYVNPSSPADLSCHIFAPNGGAVSRLPAPQDTNDGRDWAYIEARVLQVGTDQTACGIDCNEILLILGGLRKSICEKINDKILGTTSIVQQDDGANYENKKFIGSFTTGADFDGAGVNGEYELCTQDANGVYYYYNVLVAR
;
A
#
# COMPACT_ATOMS: atom_id res chain seq x y z
N MET A 1 86.44 18.23 3.74
CA MET A 1 85.80 18.51 2.44
C MET A 1 84.58 17.61 2.34
N LEU A 2 83.38 18.18 2.22
CA LEU A 2 82.10 17.47 2.30
C LEU A 2 81.83 16.70 1.01
N ASN A 3 81.52 15.41 1.14
CA ASN A 3 81.30 14.47 0.05
C ASN A 3 79.83 14.55 -0.41
N ASN A 4 79.52 15.41 -1.39
CA ASN A 4 78.19 15.46 -2.00
C ASN A 4 78.03 14.28 -2.99
N LYS A 5 77.23 13.28 -2.63
CA LYS A 5 76.76 12.27 -3.57
C LYS A 5 75.65 12.89 -4.45
N PRO A 6 75.76 12.90 -5.78
CA PRO A 6 74.64 13.25 -6.64
C PRO A 6 73.56 12.17 -6.51
N GLN A 7 72.42 12.50 -5.88
CA GLN A 7 71.24 11.64 -5.91
C GLN A 7 70.50 11.84 -7.23
N SER A 8 70.51 10.82 -8.10
CA SER A 8 69.63 10.73 -9.25
C SER A 8 68.26 10.22 -8.81
N GLY A 9 67.36 11.12 -8.43
CA GLY A 9 65.95 10.79 -8.20
C GLY A 9 65.21 10.59 -9.52
N ASN A 10 64.51 9.46 -9.68
CA ASN A 10 63.70 9.18 -10.86
C ASN A 10 62.34 9.89 -10.75
N VAL A 11 62.30 11.20 -11.07
CA VAL A 11 61.07 12.03 -11.08
C VAL A 11 59.94 11.40 -11.89
N LEU A 12 60.28 10.67 -12.97
CA LEU A 12 59.31 9.99 -13.81
C LEU A 12 58.48 8.94 -13.01
N PHE A 13 59.11 8.27 -12.05
CA PHE A 13 58.43 7.25 -11.23
C PHE A 13 57.39 7.85 -10.28
N LEU A 14 57.67 9.04 -9.72
CA LEU A 14 56.73 9.75 -8.84
C LEU A 14 55.49 10.22 -9.60
N ILE A 15 55.65 10.68 -10.84
CA ILE A 15 54.53 11.09 -11.69
C ILE A 15 53.66 9.87 -12.04
N LEU A 16 54.26 8.73 -12.36
CA LEU A 16 53.52 7.51 -12.68
C LEU A 16 52.70 6.99 -11.50
N ILE A 17 53.24 7.05 -10.28
CA ILE A 17 52.49 6.68 -9.08
C ILE A 17 51.31 7.63 -8.87
N ALA A 18 51.50 8.94 -9.03
CA ALA A 18 50.42 9.91 -8.85
C ALA A 18 49.27 9.67 -9.84
N VAL A 19 49.58 9.41 -11.11
CA VAL A 19 48.57 9.12 -12.15
C VAL A 19 47.86 7.79 -11.88
N ALA A 20 48.59 6.75 -11.48
CA ALA A 20 48.00 5.45 -11.15
C ALA A 20 47.04 5.55 -9.95
N LEU A 21 47.41 6.29 -8.91
CA LEU A 21 46.55 6.54 -7.75
C LEU A 21 45.30 7.34 -8.13
N PHE A 22 45.44 8.34 -8.99
CA PHE A 22 44.30 9.12 -9.46
C PHE A 22 43.33 8.28 -10.30
N ALA A 23 43.85 7.40 -11.16
CA ALA A 23 43.05 6.47 -11.93
C ALA A 23 42.34 5.44 -11.03
N ALA A 24 43.04 4.87 -10.05
CA ALA A 24 42.47 3.92 -9.10
C ALA A 24 41.35 4.55 -8.24
N LEU A 25 41.56 5.78 -7.76
CA LEU A 25 40.54 6.52 -7.02
C LEU A 25 39.31 6.83 -7.88
N SER A 26 39.52 7.23 -9.14
CA SER A 26 38.44 7.50 -10.08
C SER A 26 37.59 6.25 -10.36
N TYR A 27 38.23 5.08 -10.48
CA TYR A 27 37.54 3.81 -10.65
C TYR A 27 36.74 3.42 -9.40
N ALA A 28 37.33 3.59 -8.20
CA ALA A 28 36.66 3.32 -6.94
C ALA A 28 35.41 4.21 -6.76
N ALA A 29 35.50 5.51 -6.99
CA ALA A 29 34.37 6.44 -6.88
C ALA A 29 33.24 6.11 -7.88
N THR A 30 33.60 5.78 -9.13
CA THR A 30 32.62 5.38 -10.15
C THR A 30 31.93 4.05 -9.79
N SER A 31 32.66 3.12 -9.16
CA SER A 31 32.08 1.86 -8.69
C SER A 31 31.11 2.04 -7.52
N SER A 32 31.39 2.99 -6.61
CA SER A 32 30.47 3.34 -5.51
C SER A 32 29.16 3.95 -6.01
N MET A 33 29.16 4.70 -7.12
CA MET A 33 27.94 5.23 -7.73
C MET A 33 27.11 4.17 -8.48
N ARG A 34 27.73 3.07 -8.94
CA ARG A 34 27.01 1.98 -9.63
C ARG A 34 26.23 1.05 -8.68
N GLY A 35 26.50 1.10 -7.37
CA GLY A 35 25.76 0.34 -6.36
C GLY A 35 24.40 0.92 -5.94
N GLY A 36 24.07 2.16 -6.32
CA GLY A 36 22.88 2.88 -5.81
C GLY A 36 21.53 2.55 -6.46
N GLY A 37 21.47 1.68 -7.47
CA GLY A 37 20.22 1.40 -8.21
C GLY A 37 19.18 0.58 -7.43
N SER A 38 19.63 -0.35 -6.60
CA SER A 38 18.74 -1.17 -5.75
C SER A 38 18.15 -0.38 -4.59
N ASP A 39 18.94 0.53 -4.00
CA ASP A 39 18.54 1.31 -2.83
C ASP A 39 17.45 2.34 -3.19
N VAL A 40 17.59 3.02 -4.34
CA VAL A 40 16.57 3.96 -4.84
C VAL A 40 15.23 3.26 -5.11
N THR A 41 15.25 2.02 -5.60
CA THR A 41 14.02 1.25 -5.84
C THR A 41 13.35 0.87 -4.51
N SER A 42 14.13 0.50 -3.50
CA SER A 42 13.64 0.17 -2.15
C SER A 42 13.04 1.39 -1.45
N GLU A 43 13.69 2.55 -1.54
CA GLU A 43 13.20 3.83 -1.00
C GLU A 43 11.90 4.26 -1.70
N ASN A 44 11.84 4.15 -3.03
CA ASN A 44 10.61 4.45 -3.77
C ASN A 44 9.46 3.51 -3.39
N ASN A 45 9.74 2.21 -3.24
CA ASN A 45 8.74 1.24 -2.80
C ASN A 45 8.24 1.55 -1.39
N LEU A 46 9.13 2.00 -0.50
CA LEU A 46 8.78 2.44 0.85
C LEU A 46 7.86 3.67 0.82
N ILE A 47 8.19 4.70 0.04
CA ILE A 47 7.35 5.90 -0.07
C ILE A 47 5.96 5.53 -0.60
N LYS A 48 5.90 4.67 -1.61
CA LYS A 48 4.65 4.19 -2.20
C LYS A 48 3.81 3.42 -1.20
N SER A 49 4.39 2.44 -0.49
CA SER A 49 3.68 1.68 0.55
C SER A 49 3.17 2.59 1.67
N SER A 50 3.99 3.54 2.12
CA SER A 50 3.58 4.50 3.15
C SER A 50 2.44 5.40 2.69
N THR A 51 2.41 5.77 1.40
CA THR A 51 1.30 6.56 0.83
C THR A 51 -0.01 5.79 0.86
N MET A 52 0.04 4.48 0.59
CA MET A 52 -1.12 3.58 0.64
C MET A 52 -1.70 3.50 2.06
N SER A 53 -0.86 3.23 3.07
CA SER A 53 -1.28 3.18 4.48
C SER A 53 -1.81 4.53 4.98
N GLN A 54 -1.19 5.65 4.56
CA GLN A 54 -1.67 6.99 4.90
C GLN A 54 -3.05 7.28 4.31
N TYR A 55 -3.30 6.86 3.07
CA TYR A 55 -4.60 7.02 2.44
C TYR A 55 -5.67 6.22 3.20
N ALA A 56 -5.40 4.95 3.51
CA ALA A 56 -6.28 4.13 4.33
C ALA A 56 -6.57 4.77 5.70
N ALA A 57 -5.54 5.28 6.38
CA ALA A 57 -5.68 5.98 7.66
C ALA A 57 -6.56 7.24 7.57
N SER A 58 -6.46 8.00 6.48
CA SER A 58 -7.31 9.18 6.24
C SER A 58 -8.80 8.80 6.13
N ILE A 59 -9.09 7.69 5.46
CA ILE A 59 -10.45 7.16 5.31
C ILE A 59 -10.98 6.64 6.64
N ARG A 60 -10.20 5.84 7.38
CA ARG A 60 -10.60 5.38 8.73
C ARG A 60 -10.92 6.54 9.66
N THR A 61 -10.11 7.60 9.62
CA THR A 61 -10.37 8.81 10.41
C THR A 61 -11.69 9.47 10.03
N ALA A 62 -12.01 9.54 8.74
CA ALA A 62 -13.28 10.06 8.26
C ALA A 62 -14.46 9.17 8.67
N ILE A 63 -14.34 7.84 8.54
CA ILE A 63 -15.37 6.90 8.98
C ILE A 63 -15.67 7.09 10.47
N THR A 64 -14.65 7.14 11.32
CA THR A 64 -14.82 7.41 12.76
C THR A 64 -15.54 8.74 13.01
N ARG A 65 -15.22 9.79 12.24
CA ARG A 65 -15.92 11.08 12.36
C ARG A 65 -17.39 10.96 11.97
N LEU A 66 -17.70 10.25 10.89
CA LEU A 66 -19.06 10.10 10.39
C LEU A 66 -19.92 9.27 11.36
N THR A 67 -19.40 8.16 11.87
CA THR A 67 -20.15 7.28 12.78
C THR A 67 -20.32 7.91 14.17
N VAL A 68 -19.31 8.62 14.68
CA VAL A 68 -19.37 9.22 16.02
C VAL A 68 -20.08 10.57 16.03
N ASN A 69 -19.74 11.48 15.10
CA ASN A 69 -20.25 12.86 15.13
C ASN A 69 -21.55 13.00 14.34
N ASN A 70 -21.59 12.44 13.13
CA ASN A 70 -22.76 12.54 12.26
C ASN A 70 -23.79 11.44 12.56
N ARG A 71 -23.43 10.46 13.40
CA ARG A 71 -24.27 9.31 13.80
C ARG A 71 -24.71 8.45 12.63
N CYS A 72 -23.91 8.41 11.57
CA CYS A 72 -24.13 7.54 10.44
C CYS A 72 -24.04 6.08 10.89
N GLU A 73 -25.02 5.26 10.50
CA GLU A 73 -24.87 3.81 10.59
C GLU A 73 -23.82 3.33 9.57
N ILE A 74 -23.20 2.18 9.82
CA ILE A 74 -22.19 1.62 8.91
C ILE A 74 -22.79 1.41 7.50
N THR A 75 -24.05 1.00 7.44
CA THR A 75 -24.84 0.81 6.22
C THR A 75 -25.20 2.11 5.51
N GLU A 76 -25.08 3.27 6.15
CA GLU A 76 -25.31 4.60 5.54
C GLU A 76 -24.04 5.21 4.95
N LEU A 77 -22.87 4.63 5.22
CA LEU A 77 -21.60 5.11 4.69
C LEU A 77 -21.56 4.97 3.17
N SER A 78 -21.19 6.03 2.46
CA SER A 78 -21.07 6.05 1.00
C SER A 78 -19.65 6.37 0.57
N PHE A 79 -19.11 5.53 -0.33
CA PHE A 79 -17.82 5.75 -0.99
C PHE A 79 -17.99 6.36 -2.38
N GLU A 80 -19.19 6.85 -2.73
CA GLU A 80 -19.43 7.52 -4.00
C GLU A 80 -18.50 8.74 -4.14
N ALA A 81 -17.80 8.84 -5.27
CA ALA A 81 -16.94 9.98 -5.56
C ALA A 81 -17.76 11.19 -6.09
N PRO A 82 -17.21 12.42 -6.01
CA PRO A 82 -17.76 13.56 -6.72
C PRO A 82 -17.98 13.22 -8.21
N PRO A 83 -19.09 13.65 -8.82
CA PRO A 83 -19.97 14.74 -8.37
C PRO A 83 -21.14 14.35 -7.45
N PHE A 84 -21.22 13.11 -6.95
CA PHE A 84 -22.31 12.61 -6.09
C PHE A 84 -23.70 12.65 -6.75
N ASP A 85 -23.76 12.34 -8.04
CA ASP A 85 -24.97 12.34 -8.87
C ASP A 85 -25.40 10.94 -9.33
N GLY A 86 -24.79 9.90 -8.77
CA GLY A 86 -25.00 8.51 -9.15
C GLY A 86 -24.17 8.03 -10.35
N SER A 87 -23.31 8.89 -10.93
CA SER A 87 -22.45 8.49 -12.05
C SER A 87 -21.36 7.49 -11.65
N ASP A 88 -20.95 7.45 -10.38
CA ASP A 88 -20.11 6.41 -9.81
C ASP A 88 -20.96 5.21 -9.34
N SER A 89 -21.53 4.49 -10.31
CA SER A 89 -22.50 3.41 -10.07
C SER A 89 -21.99 2.28 -9.18
N ASN A 90 -20.68 2.16 -8.97
CA ASN A 90 -20.07 1.15 -8.11
C ASN A 90 -20.21 1.47 -6.62
N TYR A 91 -20.50 2.72 -6.27
CA TYR A 91 -20.46 3.20 -4.90
C TYR A 91 -21.68 4.01 -4.48
N VAL A 92 -22.71 4.04 -5.33
CA VAL A 92 -24.02 4.59 -4.96
C VAL A 92 -24.60 3.75 -3.82
N ASN A 93 -24.82 4.38 -2.67
CA ASN A 93 -25.47 3.76 -1.52
C ASN A 93 -26.86 4.41 -1.31
N PRO A 94 -27.96 3.71 -1.65
CA PRO A 94 -29.32 4.22 -1.47
C PRO A 94 -29.73 4.49 -0.02
N SER A 95 -29.05 3.87 0.95
CA SER A 95 -29.29 4.09 2.37
C SER A 95 -28.59 5.34 2.89
N SER A 96 -27.65 5.93 2.14
CA SER A 96 -26.94 7.12 2.57
C SER A 96 -27.85 8.37 2.51
N PRO A 97 -27.80 9.26 3.53
CA PRO A 97 -28.57 10.50 3.52
C PRO A 97 -28.28 11.38 2.29
N ALA A 98 -29.36 11.93 1.71
CA ALA A 98 -29.29 12.79 0.52
C ALA A 98 -28.56 14.12 0.77
N ASP A 99 -28.35 14.50 2.03
CA ASP A 99 -27.56 15.67 2.41
C ASP A 99 -26.05 15.39 2.41
N LEU A 100 -25.62 14.22 1.91
CA LEU A 100 -24.24 13.74 1.79
C LEU A 100 -23.45 13.68 3.12
N SER A 101 -24.14 13.76 4.27
CA SER A 101 -23.52 13.76 5.60
C SER A 101 -22.77 12.47 5.93
N CYS A 102 -23.05 11.35 5.25
CA CYS A 102 -22.37 10.07 5.42
C CYS A 102 -21.47 9.66 4.24
N HIS A 103 -21.19 10.59 3.32
CA HIS A 103 -20.27 10.34 2.20
C HIS A 103 -18.82 10.59 2.59
N ILE A 104 -17.93 9.63 2.36
CA ILE A 104 -16.51 9.73 2.74
C ILE A 104 -15.82 10.93 2.09
N PHE A 105 -16.12 11.20 0.81
CA PHE A 105 -15.43 12.21 0.02
C PHE A 105 -16.16 13.57 -0.04
N ALA A 106 -17.38 13.66 0.47
CA ALA A 106 -18.16 14.89 0.39
C ALA A 106 -17.71 15.92 1.45
N PRO A 107 -17.72 17.23 1.15
CA PRO A 107 -17.30 18.27 2.10
C PRO A 107 -18.12 18.32 3.40
N ASN A 108 -19.41 18.02 3.31
CA ASN A 108 -20.38 17.88 4.41
C ASN A 108 -20.33 16.51 5.10
N GLY A 109 -19.65 15.52 4.50
CA GLY A 109 -19.42 14.21 5.07
C GLY A 109 -18.01 14.08 5.64
N GLY A 110 -17.22 13.15 5.09
CA GLY A 110 -15.86 12.82 5.52
C GLY A 110 -14.78 13.77 5.00
N ALA A 111 -15.06 14.58 3.99
CA ALA A 111 -14.15 15.57 3.39
C ALA A 111 -12.75 15.01 3.06
N VAL A 112 -12.65 13.71 2.80
CA VAL A 112 -11.40 13.08 2.36
C VAL A 112 -11.19 13.41 0.90
N SER A 113 -9.97 13.78 0.53
CA SER A 113 -9.61 13.89 -0.89
C SER A 113 -9.40 12.49 -1.46
N ARG A 114 -10.16 12.11 -2.49
CA ARG A 114 -9.95 10.84 -3.21
C ARG A 114 -8.61 10.89 -3.94
N LEU A 115 -7.65 10.10 -3.48
CA LEU A 115 -6.35 9.98 -4.14
C LEU A 115 -6.40 8.79 -5.12
N PRO A 116 -5.81 8.92 -6.33
CA PRO A 116 -5.65 7.76 -7.19
C PRO A 116 -4.67 6.75 -6.58
N ALA A 117 -4.74 5.50 -7.02
CA ALA A 117 -3.68 4.53 -6.76
C ALA A 117 -2.30 5.11 -7.13
N PRO A 118 -1.26 4.95 -6.29
CA PRO A 118 0.05 5.52 -6.60
C PRO A 118 0.62 4.93 -7.89
N GLN A 119 1.16 5.80 -8.76
CA GLN A 119 1.71 5.36 -10.05
C GLN A 119 2.83 4.32 -9.89
N ASP A 120 2.92 3.42 -10.87
CA ASP A 120 3.91 2.35 -10.89
C ASP A 120 3.94 1.49 -9.61
N THR A 121 2.79 1.31 -8.95
CA THR A 121 2.62 0.32 -7.88
C THR A 121 1.96 -0.96 -8.38
N ASN A 122 0.97 -0.84 -9.25
CA ASN A 122 0.17 -1.95 -9.75
C ASN A 122 0.02 -1.95 -11.29
N ASP A 123 -0.95 -2.72 -11.78
CA ASP A 123 -1.31 -2.94 -13.19
C ASP A 123 -2.31 -1.91 -13.76
N GLY A 124 -2.56 -0.81 -13.04
CA GLY A 124 -3.45 0.27 -13.47
C GLY A 124 -4.85 0.23 -12.86
N ARG A 125 -5.15 -0.75 -12.01
CA ARG A 125 -6.36 -0.73 -11.16
C ARG A 125 -6.35 0.46 -10.20
N ASP A 126 -7.54 0.93 -9.84
CA ASP A 126 -7.71 1.95 -8.79
C ASP A 126 -8.15 1.30 -7.47
N TRP A 127 -8.19 2.09 -6.41
CA TRP A 127 -8.71 1.69 -5.11
C TRP A 127 -10.11 1.09 -5.20
N ALA A 128 -10.36 0.03 -4.43
CA ALA A 128 -11.70 -0.49 -4.23
C ALA A 128 -12.06 -0.54 -2.74
N TYR A 129 -13.23 0.00 -2.41
CA TYR A 129 -13.89 -0.19 -1.12
C TYR A 129 -14.84 -1.37 -1.24
N ILE A 130 -14.62 -2.41 -0.44
CA ILE A 130 -15.32 -3.68 -0.61
C ILE A 130 -15.86 -4.16 0.72
N GLU A 131 -16.81 -5.09 0.64
CA GLU A 131 -17.15 -5.95 1.76
C GLU A 131 -16.53 -7.33 1.59
N ALA A 132 -15.80 -7.77 2.60
CA ALA A 132 -15.19 -9.10 2.65
C ALA A 132 -14.90 -9.45 4.11
N ARG A 133 -14.63 -10.72 4.37
CA ARG A 133 -14.24 -11.19 5.69
C ARG A 133 -12.72 -11.32 5.80
N VAL A 134 -12.13 -10.85 6.90
CA VAL A 134 -10.78 -11.20 7.34
C VAL A 134 -10.90 -12.08 8.59
N LEU A 135 -10.38 -13.30 8.53
CA LEU A 135 -10.44 -14.20 9.69
C LEU A 135 -9.83 -13.55 10.94
N GLN A 136 -10.41 -13.77 12.11
CA GLN A 136 -9.99 -13.21 13.40
C GLN A 136 -9.99 -11.67 13.49
N VAL A 137 -10.66 -10.98 12.57
CA VAL A 137 -11.00 -9.55 12.67
C VAL A 137 -12.50 -9.43 12.96
N GLY A 138 -12.88 -8.41 13.74
CA GLY A 138 -14.28 -8.19 14.09
C GLY A 138 -14.92 -9.40 14.79
N THR A 139 -16.09 -9.78 14.30
CA THR A 139 -16.86 -10.95 14.70
C THR A 139 -16.34 -12.15 13.92
N ASP A 140 -15.62 -13.05 14.58
CA ASP A 140 -15.11 -14.26 13.93
C ASP A 140 -15.91 -15.50 14.37
N GLN A 141 -16.66 -16.09 13.44
CA GLN A 141 -17.45 -17.30 13.71
C GLN A 141 -17.32 -18.34 12.58
N THR A 142 -17.39 -19.62 12.95
CA THR A 142 -17.15 -20.75 12.04
C THR A 142 -18.14 -20.82 10.86
N ALA A 143 -19.38 -20.34 11.05
CA ALA A 143 -20.36 -20.19 9.99
C ALA A 143 -20.66 -18.70 9.81
N CYS A 144 -19.89 -18.03 8.95
CA CYS A 144 -20.07 -16.61 8.73
C CYS A 144 -21.22 -16.34 7.74
N GLY A 145 -22.17 -15.50 8.17
CA GLY A 145 -23.18 -14.90 7.30
C GLY A 145 -22.73 -13.52 6.85
N ILE A 146 -23.64 -12.56 6.78
CA ILE A 146 -23.32 -11.15 6.46
C ILE A 146 -22.74 -10.36 7.64
N ASP A 147 -22.81 -10.93 8.84
CA ASP A 147 -22.54 -10.23 10.11
C ASP A 147 -21.06 -10.13 10.43
N CYS A 148 -20.23 -10.88 9.72
CA CYS A 148 -18.78 -10.96 9.95
C CYS A 148 -17.99 -10.57 8.69
N ASN A 149 -18.63 -9.80 7.82
CA ASN A 149 -17.92 -9.05 6.79
C ASN A 149 -17.52 -7.69 7.35
N GLU A 150 -16.28 -7.32 7.06
CA GLU A 150 -15.73 -6.00 7.27
C GLU A 150 -15.93 -5.11 6.04
N ILE A 151 -15.61 -3.83 6.20
CA ILE A 151 -15.36 -2.93 5.07
C ILE A 151 -13.85 -2.82 4.90
N LEU A 152 -13.36 -3.15 3.71
CA LEU A 152 -11.94 -3.11 3.37
C LEU A 152 -11.68 -2.06 2.29
N LEU A 153 -10.52 -1.42 2.37
CA LEU A 153 -9.88 -0.77 1.24
C LEU A 153 -8.89 -1.76 0.63
N ILE A 154 -8.98 -2.01 -0.67
CA ILE A 154 -8.04 -2.86 -1.38
C ILE A 154 -7.40 -2.15 -2.58
N LEU A 155 -6.21 -2.61 -2.95
CA LEU A 155 -5.57 -2.31 -4.22
C LEU A 155 -4.97 -3.59 -4.80
N GLY A 156 -5.57 -4.08 -5.89
CA GLY A 156 -5.13 -5.27 -6.60
C GLY A 156 -4.06 -4.99 -7.66
N GLY A 157 -3.41 -6.07 -8.09
CA GLY A 157 -2.45 -6.05 -9.20
C GLY A 157 -1.10 -5.47 -8.84
N LEU A 158 -0.74 -5.46 -7.56
CA LEU A 158 0.52 -4.88 -7.11
C LEU A 158 1.71 -5.60 -7.72
N ARG A 159 2.78 -4.85 -7.94
CA ARG A 159 4.09 -5.46 -8.20
C ARG A 159 4.53 -6.20 -6.93
N LYS A 160 5.09 -7.40 -7.11
CA LYS A 160 5.58 -8.23 -5.99
C LYS A 160 6.49 -7.46 -5.03
N SER A 161 7.41 -6.66 -5.55
CA SER A 161 8.36 -5.89 -4.73
C SER A 161 7.73 -4.79 -3.87
N ILE A 162 6.54 -4.31 -4.23
CA ILE A 162 5.74 -3.40 -3.38
C ILE A 162 5.06 -4.21 -2.27
N CYS A 163 4.48 -5.36 -2.63
CA CYS A 163 3.83 -6.27 -1.68
C CYS A 163 4.79 -6.77 -0.60
N GLU A 164 5.98 -7.23 -1.00
CA GLU A 164 7.07 -7.61 -0.09
C GLU A 164 7.45 -6.45 0.83
N LYS A 165 7.46 -5.21 0.32
CA LYS A 165 7.83 -4.03 1.12
C LYS A 165 6.77 -3.64 2.14
N ILE A 166 5.49 -3.81 1.80
CA ILE A 166 4.37 -3.61 2.73
C ILE A 166 4.49 -4.61 3.88
N ASN A 167 4.66 -5.90 3.59
CA ASN A 167 4.75 -6.92 4.62
C ASN A 167 6.01 -6.78 5.47
N ASP A 168 7.13 -6.36 4.89
CA ASP A 168 8.37 -6.03 5.63
C ASP A 168 8.11 -4.93 6.67
N LYS A 169 7.25 -3.96 6.35
CA LYS A 169 6.91 -2.88 7.28
C LYS A 169 5.92 -3.27 8.37
N ILE A 170 5.01 -4.18 8.06
CA ILE A 170 3.93 -4.57 8.98
C ILE A 170 4.36 -5.75 9.86
N LEU A 171 4.87 -6.80 9.24
CA LEU A 171 5.22 -8.08 9.89
C LEU A 171 6.72 -8.25 10.10
N GLY A 172 7.58 -7.41 9.52
CA GLY A 172 9.04 -7.59 9.55
C GLY A 172 9.53 -8.73 8.65
N THR A 173 8.73 -9.14 7.66
CA THR A 173 9.08 -10.19 6.70
C THR A 173 8.64 -9.84 5.28
N THR A 174 9.42 -10.25 4.29
CA THR A 174 9.04 -10.13 2.87
C THR A 174 8.14 -11.27 2.39
N SER A 175 7.78 -12.21 3.27
CA SER A 175 6.86 -13.30 2.93
C SER A 175 5.49 -12.73 2.52
N ILE A 176 4.98 -13.21 1.39
CA ILE A 176 3.62 -12.90 0.94
C ILE A 176 2.74 -14.12 1.24
N VAL A 177 1.71 -13.89 2.04
CA VAL A 177 0.76 -14.92 2.43
C VAL A 177 -0.18 -15.22 1.26
N GLN A 178 -0.42 -16.50 0.99
CA GLN A 178 -1.46 -16.91 0.04
C GLN A 178 -2.82 -16.72 0.70
N GLN A 179 -3.72 -16.05 0.01
CA GLN A 179 -5.14 -16.07 0.33
C GLN A 179 -5.85 -17.13 -0.54
N ASP A 180 -6.81 -17.85 0.01
CA ASP A 180 -7.43 -19.01 -0.62
C ASP A 180 -8.50 -18.61 -1.66
N ASP A 181 -9.02 -17.39 -1.57
CA ASP A 181 -10.08 -16.93 -2.48
C ASP A 181 -9.47 -16.22 -3.70
N GLY A 182 -9.55 -16.90 -4.85
CA GLY A 182 -9.17 -16.42 -6.19
C GLY A 182 -10.22 -15.53 -6.85
N ALA A 183 -11.15 -14.98 -6.06
CA ALA A 183 -12.19 -14.07 -6.52
C ALA A 183 -11.64 -12.72 -7.02
N ASN A 184 -12.39 -12.10 -7.91
CA ASN A 184 -12.20 -10.69 -8.26
C ASN A 184 -12.83 -9.83 -7.16
N TYR A 185 -12.05 -9.55 -6.12
CA TYR A 185 -12.49 -8.80 -4.94
C TYR A 185 -13.01 -7.41 -5.28
N GLU A 186 -12.50 -6.79 -6.35
CA GLU A 186 -12.96 -5.48 -6.79
C GLU A 186 -14.44 -5.47 -7.18
N ASN A 187 -15.07 -6.63 -7.44
CA ASN A 187 -16.51 -6.73 -7.69
C ASN A 187 -17.37 -6.78 -6.40
N LYS A 188 -16.77 -6.90 -5.23
CA LYS A 188 -17.46 -6.97 -3.93
C LYS A 188 -17.68 -5.58 -3.32
N LYS A 189 -18.11 -4.62 -4.14
CA LYS A 189 -18.24 -3.22 -3.74
C LYS A 189 -19.17 -3.07 -2.54
N PHE A 190 -18.74 -2.33 -1.53
CA PHE A 190 -19.63 -1.96 -0.44
C PHE A 190 -20.53 -0.80 -0.88
N ILE A 191 -21.83 -1.06 -0.92
CA ILE A 191 -22.89 -0.12 -1.35
C ILE A 191 -23.96 0.09 -0.27
N GLY A 192 -23.60 -0.05 1.00
CA GLY A 192 -24.51 0.13 2.13
C GLY A 192 -25.22 -1.14 2.61
N SER A 193 -24.82 -2.30 2.09
CA SER A 193 -25.32 -3.60 2.52
C SER A 193 -24.19 -4.61 2.55
N PHE A 194 -24.33 -5.60 3.43
CA PHE A 194 -23.45 -6.76 3.48
C PHE A 194 -24.15 -7.97 2.87
N THR A 195 -23.43 -8.72 2.04
CA THR A 195 -23.88 -9.95 1.39
C THR A 195 -22.99 -11.12 1.81
N THR A 196 -23.35 -12.36 1.46
CA THR A 196 -22.51 -13.51 1.81
C THR A 196 -21.14 -13.37 1.13
N GLY A 197 -20.09 -13.32 1.95
CA GLY A 197 -18.78 -12.78 1.61
C GLY A 197 -17.88 -13.68 0.77
N ALA A 198 -16.91 -13.03 0.12
CA ALA A 198 -15.61 -13.61 -0.22
C ALA A 198 -14.71 -13.48 1.01
N ASP A 199 -13.85 -14.46 1.24
CA ASP A 199 -12.99 -14.50 2.42
C ASP A 199 -11.57 -14.08 2.01
N PHE A 200 -11.03 -13.02 2.63
CA PHE A 200 -9.58 -12.79 2.69
C PHE A 200 -9.01 -13.75 3.74
N ASP A 201 -9.03 -15.05 3.46
CA ASP A 201 -8.57 -16.11 4.35
C ASP A 201 -7.27 -16.75 3.88
N GLY A 202 -6.44 -17.19 4.83
CA GLY A 202 -5.16 -17.81 4.53
C GLY A 202 -4.24 -17.85 5.74
N ALA A 203 -3.36 -18.85 5.82
CA ALA A 203 -2.44 -19.02 6.93
C ALA A 203 -1.47 -17.83 7.03
N GLY A 204 -1.77 -16.86 7.91
CA GLY A 204 -0.99 -15.64 8.11
C GLY A 204 -1.69 -14.33 7.71
N VAL A 205 -2.95 -14.40 7.24
CA VAL A 205 -3.81 -13.21 7.05
C VAL A 205 -4.63 -12.92 8.32
N ASN A 206 -4.87 -13.95 9.13
CA ASN A 206 -5.79 -13.88 10.26
C ASN A 206 -5.37 -12.84 11.31
N GLY A 207 -6.30 -11.98 11.69
CA GLY A 207 -6.14 -10.97 12.75
C GLY A 207 -5.40 -9.72 12.30
N GLU A 208 -4.91 -9.68 11.05
CA GLU A 208 -4.19 -8.54 10.52
C GLU A 208 -5.17 -7.52 9.93
N TYR A 209 -5.03 -6.25 10.34
CA TYR A 209 -5.89 -5.15 9.85
C TYR A 209 -5.33 -4.50 8.58
N GLU A 210 -4.12 -4.85 8.19
CA GLU A 210 -3.43 -4.32 7.01
C GLU A 210 -2.38 -5.34 6.58
N LEU A 211 -2.39 -5.76 5.31
CA LEU A 211 -1.37 -6.66 4.79
C LEU A 211 -1.35 -6.61 3.26
N CYS A 212 -0.32 -7.21 2.67
CA CYS A 212 -0.34 -7.61 1.28
C CYS A 212 -0.32 -9.14 1.11
N THR A 213 -1.26 -9.65 0.32
CA THR A 213 -1.52 -11.08 0.08
C THR A 213 -1.39 -11.43 -1.41
N GLN A 214 -1.40 -12.72 -1.73
CA GLN A 214 -1.46 -13.23 -3.10
C GLN A 214 -2.63 -14.18 -3.26
N ASP A 215 -3.47 -13.97 -4.28
CA ASP A 215 -4.58 -14.88 -4.60
C ASP A 215 -4.13 -16.16 -5.33
N ALA A 216 -5.04 -17.12 -5.48
CA ALA A 216 -4.80 -18.37 -6.20
C ALA A 216 -4.39 -18.19 -7.69
N ASN A 217 -4.68 -17.03 -8.29
CA ASN A 217 -4.30 -16.69 -9.67
C ASN A 217 -2.94 -15.99 -9.75
N GLY A 218 -2.29 -15.76 -8.61
CA GLY A 218 -0.99 -15.11 -8.51
C GLY A 218 -1.04 -13.58 -8.44
N VAL A 219 -2.22 -12.97 -8.29
CA VAL A 219 -2.41 -11.52 -8.18
C VAL A 219 -2.14 -11.06 -6.75
N TYR A 220 -1.35 -9.99 -6.61
CA TYR A 220 -1.04 -9.39 -5.31
C TYR A 220 -2.06 -8.30 -4.93
N TYR A 221 -2.58 -8.39 -3.72
CA TYR A 221 -3.54 -7.44 -3.16
C TYR A 221 -3.00 -6.82 -1.89
N TYR A 222 -2.99 -5.49 -1.82
CA TYR A 222 -2.97 -4.80 -0.54
C TYR A 222 -4.39 -4.70 -0.03
N TYR A 223 -4.60 -4.96 1.26
CA TYR A 223 -5.84 -4.64 1.94
C TYR A 223 -5.59 -3.85 3.22
N ASN A 224 -6.61 -3.10 3.62
CA ASN A 224 -6.70 -2.42 4.89
C ASN A 224 -8.14 -2.49 5.41
N VAL A 225 -8.33 -2.98 6.63
CA VAL A 225 -9.63 -3.03 7.28
C VAL A 225 -10.03 -1.62 7.70
N LEU A 226 -11.04 -1.08 7.05
CA LEU A 226 -11.60 0.24 7.34
C LEU A 226 -12.60 0.18 8.50
N VAL A 227 -13.43 -0.88 8.54
CA VAL A 227 -14.42 -1.12 9.59
C VAL A 227 -14.44 -2.60 9.94
N ALA A 228 -14.10 -2.93 11.18
CA ALA A 228 -14.32 -4.26 11.77
C ALA A 228 -15.71 -4.32 12.40
N ARG A 229 -16.46 -5.41 12.21
CA ARG A 229 -17.84 -5.57 12.69
C ARG A 229 -18.00 -6.79 13.57
#